data_AF-A0A3A8RG52-F1
#
_entry.id   AF-A0A3A8RG52-F1
#
_cell.length_a   1.000
_cell.length_b   1.000
_cell.length_c   1.000
_cell.angle_alpha   90.00
_cell.angle_beta   90.00
_cell.angle_gamma   90.00
#
_symmetry.space_group_name_H-M   'P 1'
#
loop_
_entity.id
_entity.type
_entity.pdbx_description
1 polymer ?
#
loop_
_entity_poly.entity_id
_entity_poly.type
_entity_poly.pdbx_seq_one_letter_code
_entity_poly.pdbx_strand_id
1 'polypeptide(L)'
;MFSRALTASLLLLAGCQRDSGVKPATPDAGQAVKAPDPDPLAIDCVKGVPQPGRVTIFPTPDFIEIRSISYPLGGADARLVGNREAAVGQACQKATNKDLCLSALDRLAVTRGFNEQCEEDCDAYFLAATRGDTVAAVTTVEMLGSLLGTIDTAQEAALMVFAAGYNPCSRGTQVEPRGAPPVVTARPEGFDGFEVIGYTGHGSVRHTVRVSTAGEVAVVKREVDEKGSP
;
A
#
# COMPACT_ATOMS: atom_id res chain seq x y z
N MET A 1 11.97 -9.71 30.64
CA MET A 1 11.19 -9.13 31.77
C MET A 1 11.72 -7.74 32.04
N PHE A 2 11.02 -6.70 31.60
CA PHE A 2 11.33 -5.33 31.97
C PHE A 2 10.03 -4.60 32.29
N SER A 3 9.76 -4.49 33.60
CA SER A 3 8.75 -3.60 34.17
C SER A 3 9.18 -2.15 34.01
N ARG A 4 8.27 -1.29 33.56
CA ARG A 4 8.35 0.16 33.81
C ARG A 4 6.99 0.69 34.25
N ALA A 5 7.08 1.48 35.32
CA ALA A 5 6.02 1.89 36.21
C ALA A 5 5.14 3.00 35.63
N LEU A 6 3.84 2.94 35.95
CA LEU A 6 2.88 4.02 35.76
C LEU A 6 3.08 5.06 36.88
N THR A 7 3.56 6.25 36.53
CA THR A 7 3.46 7.44 37.38
C THR A 7 2.13 8.14 37.12
N ALA A 8 1.20 7.96 38.04
CA ALA A 8 -0.03 8.74 38.14
C ALA A 8 0.29 10.09 38.81
N SER A 9 0.02 11.19 38.10
CA SER A 9 0.03 12.53 38.69
C SER A 9 -1.39 12.95 39.01
N LEU A 10 -1.75 12.85 40.29
CA LEU A 10 -2.84 13.62 40.90
C LEU A 10 -2.48 15.10 40.86
N LEU A 11 -3.39 15.96 40.38
CA LEU A 11 -3.39 17.37 40.74
C LEU A 11 -4.80 17.82 41.10
N LEU A 12 -4.85 18.47 42.26
CA LEU A 12 -6.00 18.79 43.08
C LEU A 12 -6.86 19.93 42.53
N LEU A 13 -8.14 19.85 42.88
CA LEU A 13 -9.18 20.87 42.76
C LEU A 13 -8.77 22.18 43.45
N ALA A 14 -8.98 23.29 42.76
CA ALA A 14 -9.26 24.59 43.35
C ALA A 14 -10.43 25.22 42.60
N GLY A 15 -11.57 25.34 43.28
CA GLY A 15 -12.78 25.92 42.74
C GLY A 15 -12.70 27.45 42.63
N CYS A 16 -13.46 27.98 41.68
CA CYS A 16 -13.95 29.36 41.71
C CYS A 16 -15.40 29.35 41.21
N GLN A 17 -16.29 29.57 42.16
CA GLN A 17 -17.73 29.70 41.99
C GLN A 17 -18.04 31.14 41.56
N ARG A 18 -18.80 31.30 40.47
CA ARG A 18 -19.52 32.54 40.16
C ARG A 18 -20.87 32.21 39.54
N ASP A 19 -21.91 32.44 40.35
CA ASP A 19 -23.29 32.58 39.91
C ASP A 19 -23.43 33.80 38.99
N SER A 20 -24.01 33.57 37.81
CA SER A 20 -24.73 34.58 37.04
C SER A 20 -25.93 33.88 36.42
N GLY A 21 -27.12 34.24 36.91
CA GLY A 21 -28.38 33.65 36.50
C GLY A 21 -28.60 33.75 34.99
N VAL A 22 -28.74 32.61 34.34
CA VAL A 22 -29.33 32.47 33.02
C VAL A 22 -30.32 31.30 33.06
N LYS A 23 -31.54 31.60 32.63
CA LYS A 23 -32.70 30.71 32.45
C LYS A 23 -32.28 29.38 31.80
N PRO A 24 -32.81 28.22 32.25
CA PRO A 24 -32.45 26.93 31.65
C PRO A 24 -33.01 26.89 30.22
N ALA A 25 -32.11 26.99 29.25
CA ALA A 25 -32.39 26.50 27.91
C ALA A 25 -32.19 24.98 27.93
N THR A 26 -33.21 24.28 27.45
CA THR A 26 -33.25 22.86 27.13
C THR A 26 -31.91 22.40 26.53
N PRO A 27 -31.36 21.23 26.93
CA PRO A 27 -30.21 20.67 26.22
C PRO A 27 -30.70 20.23 24.85
N ASP A 28 -30.48 21.07 23.85
CA ASP A 28 -30.56 20.64 22.46
C ASP A 28 -29.48 19.57 22.31
N ALA A 29 -29.92 18.38 21.91
CA ALA A 29 -29.07 17.20 21.81
C ALA A 29 -27.83 17.58 20.99
N GLY A 30 -26.66 17.45 21.61
CA GLY A 30 -25.40 17.73 20.97
C GLY A 30 -25.36 17.02 19.63
N GLN A 31 -25.38 17.80 18.54
CA GLN A 31 -24.89 17.33 17.27
C GLN A 31 -23.47 16.87 17.53
N ALA A 32 -23.27 15.55 17.55
CA ALA A 32 -21.96 14.96 17.43
C ALA A 32 -21.35 15.59 16.19
N VAL A 33 -20.43 16.52 16.40
CA VAL A 33 -19.62 17.08 15.33
C VAL A 33 -18.88 15.88 14.80
N LYS A 34 -19.36 15.36 13.65
CA LYS A 34 -18.69 14.29 12.93
C LYS A 34 -17.23 14.74 12.81
N ALA A 35 -16.31 13.94 13.33
CA ALA A 35 -14.90 14.23 13.16
C ALA A 35 -14.65 14.44 11.66
N PRO A 36 -13.80 15.41 11.28
CA PRO A 36 -13.44 15.57 9.88
C PRO A 36 -12.99 14.21 9.34
N ASP A 37 -13.56 13.79 8.21
CA ASP A 37 -13.12 12.56 7.57
C ASP A 37 -11.60 12.71 7.30
N PRO A 38 -10.77 11.72 7.64
CA PRO A 38 -9.31 11.81 7.47
C PRO A 38 -8.95 12.16 6.03
N ASP A 39 -8.04 13.12 5.86
CA ASP A 39 -7.64 13.61 4.53
C ASP A 39 -7.11 12.45 3.66
N PRO A 40 -7.61 12.30 2.43
CA PRO A 40 -7.15 11.26 1.52
C PRO A 40 -5.68 11.50 1.13
N LEU A 41 -4.85 10.49 1.33
CA LEU A 41 -3.45 10.49 0.92
C LEU A 41 -3.33 10.00 -0.52
N ALA A 42 -2.62 10.76 -1.35
CA ALA A 42 -2.31 10.37 -2.72
C ALA A 42 -1.17 9.33 -2.75
N ILE A 43 -1.25 8.41 -3.71
CA ILE A 43 -0.19 7.46 -4.04
C ILE A 43 0.36 7.74 -5.44
N ASP A 44 1.63 7.41 -5.65
CA ASP A 44 2.26 7.52 -6.95
C ASP A 44 2.07 6.20 -7.73
N CYS A 45 1.60 6.30 -8.97
CA CYS A 45 1.41 5.17 -9.88
C CYS A 45 2.22 5.38 -11.16
N VAL A 46 2.89 4.32 -11.64
CA VAL A 46 3.66 4.33 -12.89
C VAL A 46 3.26 3.09 -13.67
N LYS A 47 2.88 3.24 -14.94
CA LYS A 47 2.40 2.14 -15.81
C LYS A 47 1.33 1.25 -15.15
N GLY A 48 0.44 1.85 -14.36
CA GLY A 48 -0.65 1.11 -13.71
C GLY A 48 -0.25 0.26 -12.50
N VAL A 49 0.98 0.39 -11.99
CA VAL A 49 1.43 -0.21 -10.72
C VAL A 49 1.83 0.87 -9.71
N PRO A 50 1.74 0.62 -8.38
CA PRO A 50 2.23 1.58 -7.39
C PRO A 50 3.74 1.74 -7.54
N GLN A 51 4.23 2.98 -7.58
CA GLN A 51 5.67 3.22 -7.62
C GLN A 51 6.31 2.71 -6.32
N PRO A 52 7.43 1.95 -6.36
CA PRO A 52 8.09 1.46 -5.15
C PRO A 52 8.92 2.54 -4.41
N GLY A 53 8.66 3.82 -4.67
CA GLY A 53 9.29 4.95 -3.99
C GLY A 53 8.57 5.29 -2.69
N ARG A 54 9.09 6.25 -1.90
CA ARG A 54 8.46 6.71 -0.64
C ARG A 54 8.12 5.60 0.37
N VAL A 55 8.83 4.48 0.29
CA VAL A 55 8.82 3.39 1.26
C VAL A 55 9.96 3.56 2.26
N THR A 56 9.76 3.07 3.48
CA THR A 56 10.64 3.23 4.64
C THR A 56 11.40 1.95 4.98
N ILE A 57 11.92 1.28 3.94
CA ILE A 57 12.66 0.03 4.09
C ILE A 57 13.99 0.26 4.82
N PHE A 58 14.24 -0.53 5.85
CA PHE A 58 15.50 -0.52 6.59
C PHE A 58 16.21 -1.90 6.60
N PRO A 59 17.52 -1.95 6.34
CA PRO A 59 18.36 -0.85 5.83
C PRO A 59 18.00 -0.50 4.39
N THR A 60 18.11 0.78 4.04
CA THR A 60 17.66 1.34 2.77
C THR A 60 18.38 0.68 1.58
N PRO A 61 17.63 0.10 0.62
CA PRO A 61 18.22 -0.47 -0.58
C PRO A 61 18.80 0.62 -1.48
N ASP A 62 19.72 0.22 -2.36
CA ASP A 62 20.28 1.10 -3.38
C ASP A 62 19.29 1.33 -4.53
N PHE A 63 18.46 0.32 -4.77
CA PHE A 63 17.52 0.27 -5.88
C PHE A 63 16.39 -0.70 -5.60
N ILE A 64 15.21 -0.34 -6.07
CA ILE A 64 14.03 -1.20 -6.09
C ILE A 64 13.32 -1.03 -7.42
N GLU A 65 12.82 -2.12 -7.98
CA GLU A 65 11.93 -2.09 -9.13
C GLU A 65 10.83 -3.14 -9.03
N ILE A 66 9.69 -2.83 -9.65
CA ILE A 66 8.65 -3.80 -9.95
C ILE A 66 8.88 -4.31 -11.37
N ARG A 67 8.90 -5.62 -11.52
CA ARG A 67 8.96 -6.32 -12.80
C ARG A 67 7.69 -7.13 -13.00
N SER A 68 7.22 -7.21 -14.24
CA SER A 68 6.16 -8.13 -14.65
C SER A 68 6.73 -9.43 -15.23
N ILE A 69 5.93 -10.49 -15.11
CA ILE A 69 6.14 -11.81 -15.69
C ILE A 69 4.88 -12.11 -16.49
N SER A 70 5.02 -12.36 -17.78
CA SER A 70 3.90 -12.76 -18.65
C SER A 70 4.12 -14.17 -19.18
N TYR A 71 3.09 -15.00 -19.16
CA TYR A 71 3.12 -16.35 -19.71
C TYR A 71 1.75 -16.82 -20.20
N PRO A 72 1.70 -17.66 -21.24
CA PRO A 72 0.45 -18.11 -21.82
C PRO A 72 -0.32 -19.03 -20.87
N LEU A 73 -1.65 -18.91 -20.92
CA LEU A 73 -2.56 -19.80 -20.20
C LEU A 73 -2.35 -21.25 -20.67
N GLY A 74 -1.91 -22.14 -19.76
CA GLY A 74 -1.59 -23.53 -20.08
C GLY A 74 -0.10 -23.90 -20.01
N GLY A 75 0.80 -22.93 -19.76
CA GLY A 75 2.12 -23.17 -19.16
C GLY A 75 3.18 -23.85 -20.03
N ALA A 76 3.00 -23.94 -21.34
CA ALA A 76 3.90 -24.67 -22.23
C ALA A 76 4.98 -23.82 -22.94
N ASP A 77 4.81 -22.50 -23.07
CA ASP A 77 5.70 -21.66 -23.88
C ASP A 77 6.40 -20.52 -23.10
N ALA A 78 7.45 -19.98 -23.73
CA ALA A 78 8.46 -19.07 -23.19
C ALA A 78 7.91 -17.98 -22.24
N ARG A 79 8.32 -18.05 -20.97
CA ARG A 79 8.08 -16.97 -20.01
C ARG A 79 8.83 -15.71 -20.44
N LEU A 80 8.10 -14.63 -20.68
CA LEU A 80 8.68 -13.29 -20.77
C LEU A 80 8.87 -12.78 -19.35
N VAL A 81 10.00 -13.14 -18.75
CA VAL A 81 10.36 -12.65 -17.40
C VAL A 81 11.00 -11.27 -17.55
N GLY A 82 10.46 -10.27 -16.84
CA GLY A 82 11.29 -9.16 -16.38
C GLY A 82 11.11 -7.81 -17.07
N ASN A 83 9.94 -7.50 -17.64
CA ASN A 83 9.69 -6.13 -18.08
C ASN A 83 9.65 -5.22 -16.86
N ARG A 84 10.48 -4.16 -16.87
CA ARG A 84 10.51 -3.15 -15.81
C ARG A 84 9.27 -2.26 -15.90
N GLU A 85 8.46 -2.27 -14.84
CA GLU A 85 7.26 -1.46 -14.75
C GLU A 85 7.51 -0.13 -14.06
N ALA A 86 8.11 -0.19 -12.87
CA ALA A 86 8.45 0.98 -12.07
C ALA A 86 9.78 0.75 -11.36
N ALA A 87 10.60 1.79 -11.20
CA ALA A 87 11.90 1.68 -10.55
C ALA A 87 12.26 2.97 -9.81
N VAL A 88 13.02 2.82 -8.72
CA VAL A 88 13.55 3.92 -7.89
C VAL A 88 14.96 3.58 -7.43
N GLY A 89 15.84 4.58 -7.42
CA GLY A 89 17.24 4.44 -6.99
C GLY A 89 18.19 4.08 -8.13
N GLN A 90 19.38 3.60 -7.78
CA GLN A 90 20.43 3.21 -8.73
C GLN A 90 20.91 1.79 -8.42
N ALA A 91 20.68 0.86 -9.36
CA ALA A 91 21.02 -0.55 -9.17
C ALA A 91 22.50 -0.72 -8.81
N CYS A 92 22.75 -1.53 -7.77
CA CYS A 92 24.09 -1.91 -7.33
C CYS A 92 25.01 -0.72 -6.99
N GLN A 93 24.46 0.44 -6.61
CA GLN A 93 25.23 1.66 -6.37
C GLN A 93 26.35 1.45 -5.33
N LYS A 94 26.04 0.73 -4.25
CA LYS A 94 26.97 0.45 -3.14
C LYS A 94 27.61 -0.93 -3.23
N ALA A 95 27.44 -1.66 -4.33
CA ALA A 95 28.07 -2.95 -4.54
C ALA A 95 29.60 -2.81 -4.61
N THR A 96 30.31 -3.72 -3.95
CA THR A 96 31.76 -3.86 -4.05
C THR A 96 32.14 -4.33 -5.46
N ASN A 97 31.34 -5.25 -6.03
CA ASN A 97 31.46 -5.69 -7.41
C ASN A 97 30.18 -5.38 -8.20
N LYS A 98 30.16 -4.19 -8.82
CA LYS A 98 29.01 -3.68 -9.56
C LYS A 98 28.59 -4.60 -10.70
N ASP A 99 29.54 -5.10 -11.49
CA ASP A 99 29.24 -5.93 -12.66
C ASP A 99 28.60 -7.25 -12.26
N LEU A 100 29.11 -7.89 -11.19
CA LEU A 100 28.51 -9.10 -10.65
C LEU A 100 27.09 -8.85 -10.15
N CYS A 101 26.88 -7.77 -9.40
CA CYS A 101 25.56 -7.42 -8.86
C CYS A 101 24.55 -7.11 -9.98
N LEU A 102 24.93 -6.30 -10.98
CA LEU A 102 24.06 -5.98 -12.12
C LEU A 102 23.73 -7.24 -12.91
N SER A 103 24.73 -8.10 -13.14
CA SER A 103 24.52 -9.35 -13.85
C SER A 103 23.65 -10.34 -13.06
N ALA A 104 23.65 -10.30 -11.73
CA ALA A 104 22.74 -11.07 -10.89
C ALA A 104 21.32 -10.50 -10.93
N LEU A 105 21.16 -9.17 -10.93
CA LEU A 105 19.86 -8.49 -11.08
C LEU A 105 19.21 -8.78 -12.44
N ASP A 106 19.98 -8.74 -13.53
CA ASP A 106 19.49 -9.04 -14.87
C ASP A 106 19.09 -10.50 -15.03
N ARG A 107 19.80 -11.41 -14.34
CA ARG A 107 19.56 -12.86 -14.40
C ARG A 107 18.63 -13.38 -13.31
N LEU A 108 17.88 -12.52 -12.63
CA LEU A 108 16.85 -12.94 -11.68
C LEU A 108 15.81 -13.85 -12.36
N ALA A 109 15.94 -15.15 -12.11
CA ALA A 109 15.05 -16.17 -12.64
C ALA A 109 13.84 -16.33 -11.71
N VAL A 110 12.81 -15.52 -11.94
CA VAL A 110 11.56 -15.57 -11.19
C VAL A 110 10.47 -16.20 -12.04
N THR A 111 9.80 -17.21 -11.49
CA THR A 111 8.76 -17.99 -12.20
C THR A 111 7.35 -17.77 -11.67
N ARG A 112 7.23 -17.09 -10.52
CA ARG A 112 5.97 -16.73 -9.87
C ARG A 112 6.10 -15.35 -9.25
N GLY A 113 5.00 -14.63 -9.23
CA GLY A 113 4.90 -13.32 -8.59
C GLY A 113 3.67 -13.24 -7.71
N PHE A 114 3.47 -12.07 -7.13
CA PHE A 114 2.24 -11.66 -6.50
C PHE A 114 1.33 -10.98 -7.55
N ASN A 115 0.07 -10.74 -7.18
CA ASN A 115 -0.93 -10.14 -8.07
C ASN A 115 -1.03 -10.87 -9.44
N GLU A 116 -1.11 -12.19 -9.39
CA GLU A 116 -1.30 -13.00 -10.60
C GLU A 116 -2.74 -12.84 -11.12
N GLN A 117 -2.86 -12.51 -12.40
CA GLN A 117 -4.14 -12.38 -13.11
C GLN A 117 -4.04 -13.13 -14.43
N CYS A 118 -5.02 -13.97 -14.71
CA CYS A 118 -5.02 -14.82 -15.91
C CYS A 118 -6.29 -14.58 -16.73
N GLU A 119 -6.09 -14.19 -17.98
CA GLU A 119 -7.15 -14.09 -18.98
C GLU A 119 -6.73 -14.85 -20.24
N GLU A 120 -6.30 -14.16 -21.29
CA GLU A 120 -5.68 -14.78 -22.47
C GLU A 120 -4.23 -15.19 -22.16
N ASP A 121 -3.49 -14.29 -21.50
CA ASP A 121 -2.21 -14.55 -20.86
C ASP A 121 -2.35 -14.41 -19.34
N CYS A 122 -1.40 -14.97 -18.60
CA CYS A 122 -1.23 -14.74 -17.18
C CYS A 122 -0.12 -13.72 -16.96
N ASP A 123 -0.42 -12.68 -16.20
CA ASP A 123 0.52 -11.68 -15.73
C ASP A 123 0.70 -11.81 -14.22
N ALA A 124 1.94 -11.71 -13.75
CA ALA A 124 2.26 -11.62 -12.33
C ALA A 124 3.39 -10.61 -12.11
N TYR A 125 3.56 -10.15 -10.88
CA TYR A 125 4.54 -9.12 -10.54
C TYR A 125 5.48 -9.57 -9.44
N PHE A 126 6.72 -9.10 -9.49
CA PHE A 126 7.65 -9.25 -8.38
C PHE A 126 8.46 -7.99 -8.20
N LEU A 127 8.96 -7.80 -6.99
CA LEU A 127 9.84 -6.69 -6.66
C LEU A 127 11.28 -7.18 -6.62
N ALA A 128 12.15 -6.54 -7.40
CA ALA A 128 13.59 -6.77 -7.34
C ALA A 128 14.27 -5.62 -6.57
N ALA A 129 15.21 -5.95 -5.70
CA ALA A 129 15.94 -4.96 -4.91
C ALA A 129 17.43 -5.26 -4.88
N THR A 130 18.26 -4.21 -4.84
CA THR A 130 19.70 -4.33 -4.63
C THR A 130 20.14 -3.57 -3.40
N ARG A 131 21.07 -4.14 -2.62
CA ARG A 131 21.68 -3.49 -1.46
C ARG A 131 23.12 -3.99 -1.29
N GLY A 132 24.10 -3.13 -1.58
CA GLY A 132 25.49 -3.55 -1.68
C GLY A 132 25.61 -4.65 -2.73
N ASP A 133 26.29 -5.74 -2.39
CA ASP A 133 26.46 -6.90 -3.28
C ASP A 133 25.23 -7.84 -3.32
N THR A 134 24.18 -7.56 -2.53
CA THR A 134 22.99 -8.41 -2.45
C THR A 134 21.95 -8.00 -3.48
N VAL A 135 21.40 -9.00 -4.18
CA VAL A 135 20.22 -8.88 -5.04
C VAL A 135 19.13 -9.78 -4.46
N ALA A 136 17.90 -9.26 -4.36
CA ALA A 136 16.75 -10.01 -3.85
C ALA A 136 15.57 -9.91 -4.81
N ALA A 137 14.78 -10.98 -4.87
CA ALA A 137 13.46 -11.00 -5.49
C ALA A 137 12.40 -11.24 -4.42
N VAL A 138 11.33 -10.46 -4.46
CA VAL A 138 10.19 -10.50 -3.56
C VAL A 138 8.96 -10.86 -4.39
N THR A 139 8.45 -12.06 -4.18
CA THR A 139 7.49 -12.70 -5.09
C THR A 139 6.16 -13.03 -4.43
N THR A 140 6.03 -12.82 -3.12
CA THR A 140 4.78 -13.04 -2.37
C THR A 140 4.45 -11.84 -1.50
N VAL A 141 3.20 -11.78 -1.04
CA VAL A 141 2.71 -10.74 -0.13
C VAL A 141 3.46 -10.78 1.20
N GLU A 142 3.76 -11.97 1.72
CA GLU A 142 4.46 -12.15 3.01
C GLU A 142 5.92 -11.69 2.90
N MET A 143 6.58 -11.99 1.78
CA MET A 143 7.94 -11.48 1.51
C MET A 143 7.94 -9.97 1.39
N LEU A 144 6.91 -9.38 0.78
CA LEU A 144 6.77 -7.93 0.67
C LEU A 144 6.56 -7.29 2.04
N GLY A 145 5.63 -7.82 2.84
CA GLY A 145 5.42 -7.36 4.21
C GLY A 145 6.70 -7.46 5.05
N SER A 146 7.46 -8.56 4.91
CA SER A 146 8.74 -8.73 5.58
C SER A 146 9.82 -7.73 5.11
N LEU A 147 9.83 -7.37 3.83
CA LEU A 147 10.76 -6.37 3.28
C LEU A 147 10.42 -4.97 3.79
N LEU A 148 9.14 -4.61 3.77
CA LEU A 148 8.66 -3.29 4.18
C LEU A 148 8.78 -3.11 5.70
N GLY A 149 8.56 -4.17 6.48
CA GLY A 149 8.53 -4.10 7.93
C GLY A 149 7.19 -3.53 8.40
N THR A 150 7.23 -2.46 9.17
CA THR A 150 6.00 -1.77 9.60
C THR A 150 5.44 -0.97 8.42
N ILE A 151 4.14 -1.05 8.20
CA ILE A 151 3.47 -0.24 7.18
C ILE A 151 3.13 1.12 7.81
N ASP A 152 3.91 2.13 7.43
CA ASP A 152 3.88 3.48 7.98
C ASP A 152 3.49 4.53 6.93
N THR A 153 3.50 4.17 5.63
CA THR A 153 3.15 5.09 4.54
C THR A 153 2.00 4.60 3.68
N ALA A 154 1.29 5.55 3.07
CA ALA A 154 0.23 5.24 2.09
C ALA A 154 0.77 4.44 0.89
N GLN A 155 2.03 4.69 0.50
CA GLN A 155 2.65 4.00 -0.63
C GLN A 155 2.96 2.53 -0.29
N GLU A 156 3.39 2.24 0.93
CA GLU A 156 3.57 0.87 1.43
C GLU A 156 2.24 0.12 1.49
N ALA A 157 1.20 0.75 2.01
CA ALA A 157 -0.14 0.17 2.02
C ALA A 157 -0.66 -0.14 0.60
N ALA A 158 -0.44 0.77 -0.35
CA ALA A 158 -0.81 0.54 -1.75
C ALA A 158 -0.03 -0.61 -2.39
N LEU A 159 1.27 -0.78 -2.07
CA LEU A 159 2.06 -1.91 -2.52
C LEU A 159 1.55 -3.23 -1.95
N MET A 160 1.17 -3.27 -0.66
CA MET A 160 0.57 -4.47 -0.04
C MET A 160 -0.75 -4.85 -0.69
N VAL A 161 -1.60 -3.87 -0.98
CA VAL A 161 -2.90 -4.08 -1.64
C VAL A 161 -2.72 -4.54 -3.09
N PHE A 162 -1.76 -3.95 -3.81
CA PHE A 162 -1.36 -4.40 -5.13
C PHE A 162 -0.89 -5.85 -5.10
N ALA A 163 0.05 -6.20 -4.21
CA ALA A 163 0.54 -7.56 -4.09
C ALA A 163 -0.56 -8.57 -3.75
N ALA A 164 -1.56 -8.16 -2.96
CA ALA A 164 -2.71 -8.97 -2.61
C ALA A 164 -3.73 -9.18 -3.74
N GLY A 165 -3.49 -8.64 -4.94
CA GLY A 165 -4.34 -8.87 -6.12
C GLY A 165 -5.30 -7.74 -6.46
N TYR A 166 -5.27 -6.62 -5.72
CA TYR A 166 -6.17 -5.48 -5.95
C TYR A 166 -5.38 -4.33 -6.54
N ASN A 167 -5.78 -3.79 -7.68
CA ASN A 167 -5.04 -2.72 -8.34
C ASN A 167 -5.50 -1.34 -7.84
N PRO A 168 -4.73 -0.62 -6.99
CA PRO A 168 -5.09 0.73 -6.55
C PRO A 168 -4.82 1.79 -7.64
N CYS A 169 -4.10 1.43 -8.70
CA CYS A 169 -3.71 2.31 -9.79
C CYS A 169 -4.61 2.22 -11.03
N SER A 170 -5.64 1.35 -11.05
CA SER A 170 -6.52 1.14 -12.21
C SER A 170 -7.25 2.39 -12.70
N ARG A 171 -7.46 3.41 -11.85
CA ARG A 171 -8.12 4.67 -12.24
C ARG A 171 -7.21 5.91 -12.19
N GLY A 172 -5.94 5.73 -11.81
CA GLY A 172 -4.98 6.82 -11.58
C GLY A 172 -4.09 7.18 -12.77
N THR A 173 -4.19 6.47 -13.90
CA THR A 173 -3.37 6.73 -15.10
C THR A 173 -4.04 7.63 -16.14
N GLN A 174 -5.33 7.96 -15.95
CA GLN A 174 -6.03 8.91 -16.80
C GLN A 174 -6.16 10.24 -16.07
N VAL A 175 -5.60 11.27 -16.68
CA VAL A 175 -5.91 12.67 -16.43
C VAL A 175 -7.41 12.87 -16.67
N GLU A 176 -8.25 12.54 -15.69
CA GLU A 176 -9.66 12.86 -15.70
C GLU A 176 -9.89 14.13 -14.86
N PRO A 177 -10.58 15.17 -15.38
CA PRO A 177 -10.80 16.40 -14.62
C PRO A 177 -11.79 16.28 -13.45
N ARG A 178 -12.34 15.09 -13.12
CA ARG A 178 -13.43 14.93 -12.14
C ARG A 178 -13.48 13.59 -11.36
N GLY A 179 -12.38 12.86 -11.22
CA GLY A 179 -12.32 11.65 -10.39
C GLY A 179 -11.24 11.79 -9.31
N ALA A 180 -11.59 11.59 -8.04
CA ALA A 180 -10.68 11.74 -6.91
C ALA A 180 -9.39 10.91 -7.08
N PRO A 181 -8.22 11.40 -6.62
CA PRO A 181 -6.98 10.62 -6.65
C PRO A 181 -7.18 9.26 -5.95
N PRO A 182 -6.39 8.21 -6.28
CA PRO A 182 -6.46 6.94 -5.57
C PRO A 182 -6.38 7.20 -4.06
N VAL A 183 -7.48 6.89 -3.37
CA VAL A 183 -7.70 7.31 -2.00
C VAL A 183 -7.10 6.26 -1.08
N VAL A 184 -6.07 6.68 -0.34
CA VAL A 184 -5.63 5.99 0.85
C VAL A 184 -6.05 6.81 2.06
N THR A 185 -6.80 6.19 2.96
CA THR A 185 -7.17 6.77 4.24
C THR A 185 -6.25 6.21 5.32
N ALA A 186 -5.45 7.07 5.94
CA ALA A 186 -4.64 6.68 7.08
C ALA A 186 -5.48 6.65 8.35
N ARG A 187 -5.29 5.60 9.16
CA ARG A 187 -5.92 5.39 10.48
C ARG A 187 -7.42 5.69 10.47
N PRO A 188 -8.22 4.98 9.65
CA PRO A 188 -9.66 5.13 9.69
C PRO A 188 -10.21 4.78 11.09
N GLU A 189 -11.38 5.30 11.42
CA GLU A 189 -11.96 5.16 12.76
C GLU A 189 -11.94 3.70 13.25
N GLY A 190 -11.34 3.49 14.43
CA GLY A 190 -11.27 2.17 15.07
C GLY A 190 -10.27 1.20 14.45
N PHE A 191 -9.36 1.64 13.58
CA PHE A 191 -8.37 0.78 12.94
C PHE A 191 -6.98 1.44 12.89
N ASP A 192 -5.96 0.71 13.35
CA ASP A 192 -4.55 1.12 13.26
C ASP A 192 -3.92 0.56 11.99
N GLY A 193 -3.84 1.39 10.95
CA GLY A 193 -3.36 1.01 9.62
C GLY A 193 -3.89 1.94 8.54
N PHE A 194 -4.11 1.39 7.35
CA PHE A 194 -4.58 2.11 6.18
C PHE A 194 -5.82 1.46 5.58
N GLU A 195 -6.68 2.26 4.96
CA GLU A 195 -7.73 1.79 4.07
C GLU A 195 -7.43 2.29 2.66
N VAL A 196 -7.41 1.37 1.70
CA VAL A 196 -7.00 1.61 0.32
C VAL A 196 -8.13 1.16 -0.60
N ILE A 197 -8.46 2.00 -1.58
CA ILE A 197 -9.34 1.58 -2.66
C ILE A 197 -8.53 0.84 -3.73
N GLY A 198 -8.90 -0.41 -3.98
CA GLY A 198 -8.31 -1.24 -5.04
C GLY A 198 -9.38 -1.78 -5.98
N TYR A 199 -8.99 -2.24 -7.16
CA TYR A 199 -9.92 -2.74 -8.17
C TYR A 199 -9.51 -4.12 -8.69
N THR A 200 -10.51 -4.91 -9.13
CA THR A 200 -10.33 -6.20 -9.83
C THR A 200 -11.26 -6.27 -11.04
N GLY A 201 -11.03 -7.23 -11.94
CA GLY A 201 -11.87 -7.47 -13.11
C GLY A 201 -11.95 -6.24 -14.01
N HIS A 202 -10.80 -5.78 -14.51
CA HIS A 202 -10.68 -4.57 -15.36
C HIS A 202 -11.24 -3.28 -14.79
N GLY A 203 -11.27 -3.15 -13.46
CA GLY A 203 -11.80 -1.94 -12.82
C GLY A 203 -13.32 -1.94 -12.62
N SER A 204 -14.01 -3.03 -12.95
CA SER A 204 -15.46 -3.17 -12.76
C SER A 204 -15.86 -3.51 -11.33
N VAL A 205 -14.94 -4.01 -10.51
CA VAL A 205 -15.20 -4.30 -9.10
C VAL A 205 -14.27 -3.45 -8.24
N ARG A 206 -14.86 -2.60 -7.41
CA ARG A 206 -14.19 -1.76 -6.43
C ARG A 206 -14.14 -2.48 -5.09
N HIS A 207 -12.98 -2.46 -4.45
CA HIS A 207 -12.76 -2.99 -3.11
C HIS A 207 -12.25 -1.89 -2.20
N THR A 208 -12.73 -1.89 -0.96
CA THR A 208 -12.14 -1.15 0.14
C THR A 208 -11.36 -2.15 0.97
N VAL A 209 -10.04 -1.96 1.04
CA VAL A 209 -9.10 -2.92 1.59
C VAL A 209 -8.37 -2.30 2.76
N ARG A 210 -8.44 -2.93 3.93
CA ARG A 210 -7.66 -2.55 5.10
C ARG A 210 -6.30 -3.21 5.09
N VAL A 211 -5.28 -2.45 5.45
CA VAL A 211 -3.89 -2.89 5.63
C VAL A 211 -3.47 -2.54 7.04
N SER A 212 -3.17 -3.54 7.88
CA SER A 212 -2.67 -3.29 9.23
C SER A 212 -1.23 -2.76 9.19
N THR A 213 -0.75 -2.18 10.29
CA THR A 213 0.66 -1.80 10.44
C THR A 213 1.62 -2.98 10.34
N ALA A 214 1.14 -4.22 10.53
CA ALA A 214 1.90 -5.45 10.33
C ALA A 214 1.85 -5.98 8.88
N GLY A 215 1.14 -5.29 7.97
CA GLY A 215 1.00 -5.70 6.58
C GLY A 215 -0.09 -6.74 6.32
N GLU A 216 -0.99 -7.00 7.26
CA GLU A 216 -2.13 -7.89 7.03
C GLU A 216 -3.18 -7.18 6.16
N VAL A 217 -3.68 -7.87 5.13
CA VAL A 217 -4.61 -7.30 4.14
C VAL A 217 -5.99 -7.95 4.29
N ALA A 218 -7.03 -7.13 4.43
CA ALA A 218 -8.42 -7.61 4.56
C ALA A 218 -9.40 -6.73 3.76
N VAL A 219 -10.25 -7.36 2.95
CA VAL A 219 -11.34 -6.65 2.26
C VAL A 219 -12.47 -6.38 3.25
N VAL A 220 -12.87 -5.12 3.37
CA VAL A 220 -13.99 -4.71 4.25
C VAL A 220 -15.23 -4.26 3.48
N LYS A 221 -15.07 -3.91 2.21
CA LYS A 221 -16.20 -3.59 1.33
C LYS A 221 -15.89 -3.99 -0.11
N ARG A 222 -16.90 -4.48 -0.81
CA ARG A 222 -16.85 -4.83 -2.24
C ARG A 222 -18.07 -4.23 -2.92
N GLU A 223 -17.86 -3.57 -4.04
CA GLU A 223 -18.89 -2.92 -4.85
C GLU A 223 -18.65 -3.29 -6.32
N VAL A 224 -19.72 -3.63 -7.01
CA VAL A 224 -19.69 -3.85 -8.46
C VAL A 224 -20.15 -2.56 -9.10
N ASP A 225 -19.34 -1.99 -9.98
CA ASP A 225 -19.78 -0.86 -10.79
C ASP A 225 -20.70 -1.41 -11.88
N GLU A 226 -22.01 -1.33 -11.65
CA GLU A 226 -23.07 -1.75 -12.60
C GLU A 226 -23.14 -0.89 -13.88
N LYS A 227 -22.07 -0.15 -14.21
CA LYS A 227 -22.03 0.68 -15.41
C LYS A 227 -21.75 -0.20 -16.64
N GLY A 228 -22.77 -0.94 -17.06
CA GLY A 228 -22.79 -1.72 -18.29
C GLY A 228 -23.95 -2.69 -18.37
N SER A 229 -25.15 -2.20 -18.71
CA SER A 229 -26.21 -2.95 -19.41
C SER A 229 -27.37 -2.02 -19.78
N PRO A 230 -27.90 -2.03 -21.04
CA PRO A 230 -27.30 -2.32 -22.35
C PRO A 230 -27.09 -1.06 -23.21
#